data_AF-A0AAW7H1I4-F1
#
_entry.id   AF-A0AAW7H1I4-F1
#
_cell.length_a   1.000
_cell.length_b   1.000
_cell.length_c   1.000
_cell.angle_alpha   90.00
_cell.angle_beta   90.00
_cell.angle_gamma   90.00
#
_symmetry.space_group_name_H-M   'P 1'
#
loop_
_entity.id
_entity.type
_entity.pdbx_description
1 polymer ?
#
loop_
_entity_poly.entity_id
_entity_poly.type
_entity_poly.pdbx_seq_one_letter_code
_entity_poly.pdbx_strand_id
1 'polypeptide(L)'
;MTTNNHPAHGPVSLERLHQIREILSKASAQSDGGNLGYAMADAVKVIDGVIASFGAEPVPFDALRDAVAEVSGGPVMEWSDIYKGHQAVPFINFNSLARIVDKFRTSQPAPVVPTFDEWLEIRGNKPLGWVKDAMRESYDACRASMLQTGNSPVTPVCWCSTCRPVTMNDMRFVVCPECGNKRCPRASDHNNACTGSNDPGQVSSAYPAAPQQEVN
;
A
#
# COMPACT_ATOMS: atom_id res chain seq x y z
N MET A 1 -22.42 40.38 -2.07
CA MET A 1 -21.56 39.23 -2.40
C MET A 1 -22.26 37.98 -1.92
N THR A 2 -22.74 37.15 -2.84
CA THR A 2 -23.41 35.88 -2.53
C THR A 2 -22.35 34.83 -2.18
N THR A 3 -22.36 34.33 -0.94
CA THR A 3 -21.52 33.19 -0.55
C THR A 3 -22.15 31.92 -1.11
N ASN A 4 -21.55 31.36 -2.17
CA ASN A 4 -21.97 30.07 -2.71
C ASN A 4 -21.56 28.95 -1.73
N ASN A 5 -22.51 28.49 -0.92
CA ASN A 5 -22.39 27.31 -0.04
C ASN A 5 -22.43 26.00 -0.85
N HIS A 6 -21.72 25.93 -1.98
CA HIS A 6 -21.74 24.74 -2.81
C HIS A 6 -20.96 23.61 -2.09
N PRO A 7 -21.54 22.41 -1.89
CA PRO A 7 -20.93 21.31 -1.11
C PRO A 7 -19.60 20.78 -1.66
N ALA A 8 -19.19 21.23 -2.85
CA ALA A 8 -17.92 20.87 -3.47
C ALA A 8 -16.74 21.76 -3.04
N HIS A 9 -16.97 22.79 -2.22
CA HIS A 9 -15.91 23.65 -1.70
C HIS A 9 -15.46 23.17 -0.31
N GLY A 10 -14.59 22.14 -0.30
CA GLY A 10 -14.00 21.58 0.91
C GLY A 10 -13.42 20.17 0.67
N PRO A 11 -12.72 19.58 1.65
CA PRO A 11 -12.31 18.18 1.60
C PRO A 11 -13.53 17.27 1.42
N VAL A 12 -13.39 16.19 0.64
CA VAL A 12 -14.48 15.25 0.39
C VAL A 12 -14.71 14.40 1.64
N SER A 13 -15.89 14.51 2.25
CA SER A 13 -16.28 13.71 3.41
C SER A 13 -16.69 12.27 3.04
N LEU A 14 -16.72 11.36 4.01
CA LEU A 14 -17.20 9.98 3.81
C LEU A 14 -18.64 9.94 3.29
N GLU A 15 -19.52 10.76 3.86
CA GLU A 15 -20.90 10.92 3.39
C GLU A 15 -20.96 11.39 1.94
N ARG A 16 -20.09 12.34 1.56
CA ARG A 16 -19.98 12.83 0.19
C ARG A 16 -19.44 11.75 -0.76
N LEU A 17 -18.51 10.89 -0.32
CA LEU A 17 -18.03 9.75 -1.10
C LEU A 17 -19.15 8.75 -1.39
N HIS A 18 -19.95 8.38 -0.38
CA HIS A 18 -21.14 7.52 -0.59
C HIS A 18 -22.11 8.13 -1.60
N GLN A 19 -22.36 9.44 -1.50
CA GLN A 19 -23.24 10.15 -2.43
C GLN A 19 -22.69 10.14 -3.86
N ILE A 20 -21.39 10.43 -4.06
CA ILE A 20 -20.75 10.40 -5.39
C ILE A 20 -20.78 8.98 -5.97
N ARG A 21 -20.49 7.97 -5.14
CA ARG A 21 -20.52 6.55 -5.51
C ARG A 21 -21.90 6.13 -6.02
N GLU A 22 -22.96 6.54 -5.33
CA GLU A 22 -24.33 6.24 -5.74
C GLU A 22 -24.70 6.90 -7.07
N ILE A 23 -24.34 8.19 -7.25
CA ILE A 23 -24.59 8.93 -8.50
C ILE A 23 -23.93 8.24 -9.69
N LEU A 24 -22.64 7.90 -9.56
CA LEU A 24 -21.88 7.26 -10.64
C LEU A 24 -22.36 5.83 -10.91
N SER A 25 -22.77 5.09 -9.87
CA SER A 25 -23.35 3.75 -10.04
C SER A 25 -24.64 3.79 -10.85
N LYS A 26 -25.54 4.74 -10.54
CA LYS A 26 -26.79 4.94 -11.28
C LYS A 26 -26.54 5.39 -12.72
N ALA A 27 -25.61 6.33 -12.92
CA ALA A 27 -25.23 6.82 -14.25
C ALA A 27 -24.61 5.71 -15.12
N SER A 28 -23.75 4.86 -14.54
CA SER A 28 -23.16 3.72 -15.23
C SER A 28 -24.22 2.69 -15.64
N ALA A 29 -25.17 2.37 -14.75
CA ALA A 29 -26.26 1.43 -15.05
C ALA A 29 -27.21 1.91 -16.15
N GLN A 30 -27.32 3.24 -16.35
CA GLN A 30 -28.12 3.86 -17.41
C GLN A 30 -27.32 4.13 -18.69
N SER A 31 -26.01 3.88 -18.68
CA SER A 31 -25.16 4.08 -19.85
C SER A 31 -25.45 3.03 -20.93
N ASP A 32 -25.24 3.40 -22.18
CA ASP A 32 -25.24 2.52 -23.35
C ASP A 32 -24.07 1.51 -23.40
N GLY A 33 -23.28 1.39 -22.33
CA GLY A 33 -22.08 0.55 -22.29
C GLY A 33 -20.90 1.08 -23.12
N GLY A 34 -20.93 2.33 -23.57
CA GLY A 34 -19.78 2.97 -24.22
C GLY A 34 -18.59 3.22 -23.28
N ASN A 35 -17.48 3.72 -23.81
CA ASN A 35 -16.25 3.99 -23.04
C ASN A 35 -16.47 4.84 -21.78
N LEU A 36 -17.42 5.78 -21.83
CA LEU A 36 -17.80 6.60 -20.67
C LEU A 36 -18.51 5.79 -19.59
N GLY A 37 -19.38 4.86 -19.97
CA GLY A 37 -20.06 3.94 -19.06
C GLY A 37 -19.09 3.06 -18.28
N TYR A 38 -18.07 2.53 -18.98
CA TYR A 38 -16.97 1.79 -18.36
C TYR A 38 -16.14 2.65 -17.40
N ALA A 39 -15.78 3.87 -17.82
CA ALA A 39 -15.03 4.79 -16.96
C ALA A 39 -15.80 5.14 -15.67
N MET A 40 -17.12 5.31 -15.74
CA MET A 40 -17.96 5.53 -14.56
C MET A 40 -18.01 4.30 -13.65
N ALA A 41 -18.12 3.09 -14.21
CA ALA A 41 -18.08 1.86 -13.43
C ALA A 41 -16.73 1.67 -12.71
N ASP A 42 -15.63 2.00 -13.38
CA ASP A 42 -14.30 1.93 -12.77
C ASP A 42 -14.11 3.00 -11.69
N ALA A 43 -14.64 4.21 -11.90
CA ALA A 43 -14.66 5.27 -10.87
C ALA A 43 -15.43 4.83 -9.61
N VAL A 44 -16.54 4.11 -9.75
CA VAL A 44 -17.28 3.53 -8.61
C VAL A 44 -16.40 2.57 -7.81
N LYS A 45 -15.63 1.68 -8.48
CA LYS A 45 -14.70 0.76 -7.81
C LYS A 45 -13.61 1.49 -7.04
N VAL A 46 -13.06 2.56 -7.62
CA VAL A 46 -12.06 3.41 -6.94
C VAL A 46 -12.66 4.02 -5.68
N ILE A 47 -13.89 4.58 -5.76
CA ILE A 47 -14.55 5.19 -4.62
C ILE A 47 -14.88 4.15 -3.54
N ASP A 48 -15.29 2.93 -3.92
CA ASP A 48 -15.51 1.84 -2.97
C ASP A 48 -14.22 1.52 -2.17
N GLY A 49 -13.05 1.54 -2.83
CA GLY A 49 -11.76 1.42 -2.15
C GLY A 49 -11.43 2.58 -1.21
N VAL A 50 -11.79 3.83 -1.57
CA VAL A 50 -11.58 5.01 -0.71
C VAL A 50 -12.53 5.00 0.50
N ILE A 51 -13.78 4.55 0.33
CA ILE A 51 -14.72 4.37 1.44
C ILE A 51 -14.18 3.33 2.43
N ALA A 52 -13.65 2.21 1.92
CA ALA A 52 -13.06 1.16 2.75
C ALA A 52 -11.84 1.67 3.56
N SER A 53 -11.02 2.56 3.00
CA SER A 53 -9.88 3.13 3.72
C SER A 53 -10.28 4.16 4.77
N PHE A 54 -11.36 4.91 4.55
CA PHE A 54 -11.92 5.83 5.56
C PHE A 54 -12.48 5.10 6.79
N GLY A 55 -12.99 3.88 6.62
CA GLY A 55 -13.57 3.06 7.68
C GLY A 55 -12.60 2.06 8.33
N ALA A 56 -11.32 2.06 7.95
CA ALA A 56 -10.35 1.14 8.53
C ALA A 56 -10.12 1.47 10.01
N GLU A 57 -10.30 0.47 10.89
CA GLU A 57 -9.99 0.66 12.30
C GLU A 57 -8.51 1.03 12.50
N PRO A 58 -8.20 1.95 13.43
CA PRO A 58 -6.82 2.25 13.79
C PRO A 58 -6.07 0.98 14.18
N VAL A 59 -4.80 0.89 13.80
CA VAL A 59 -3.94 -0.21 14.21
C VAL A 59 -3.88 -0.25 15.74
N PRO A 60 -4.29 -1.36 16.39
CA PRO A 60 -4.23 -1.47 17.83
C PRO A 60 -2.76 -1.51 18.29
N PHE A 61 -2.51 -0.98 19.49
CA PHE A 61 -1.15 -0.86 20.03
C PHE A 61 -0.42 -2.22 20.11
N ASP A 62 -1.15 -3.30 20.42
CA ASP A 62 -0.60 -4.65 20.45
C ASP A 62 -0.08 -5.11 19.08
N ALA A 63 -0.82 -4.83 18.00
CA ALA A 63 -0.37 -5.18 16.65
C ALA A 63 0.88 -4.38 16.25
N LEU A 64 0.98 -3.12 16.70
CA LEU A 64 2.16 -2.30 16.48
C LEU A 64 3.38 -2.84 17.26
N ARG A 65 3.20 -3.20 18.53
CA ARG A 65 4.23 -3.81 19.38
C ARG A 65 4.80 -5.07 18.74
N ASP A 66 3.93 -5.96 18.29
CA ASP A 66 4.34 -7.25 17.73
C ASP A 66 5.11 -7.04 16.41
N ALA A 67 4.70 -6.08 15.58
CA ALA A 67 5.42 -5.70 14.38
C ALA A 67 6.82 -5.12 14.67
N VAL A 68 6.95 -4.32 15.74
CA VAL A 68 8.26 -3.78 16.17
C VAL A 68 9.19 -4.92 16.59
N ALA A 69 8.70 -5.87 17.39
CA ALA A 69 9.49 -7.03 17.82
C ALA A 69 9.99 -7.86 16.63
N GLU A 70 9.10 -8.16 15.68
CA GLU A 70 9.43 -8.90 14.46
C GLU A 70 10.52 -8.21 13.63
N VAL A 71 10.34 -6.92 13.34
CA VAL A 71 11.24 -6.19 12.44
C VAL A 71 12.60 -5.90 13.08
N SER A 72 12.62 -5.65 14.40
CA SER A 72 13.84 -5.34 15.13
C SER A 72 14.62 -6.59 15.58
N GLY A 73 13.98 -7.77 15.60
CA GLY A 73 14.53 -8.99 16.18
C GLY A 73 14.70 -8.92 17.70
N GLY A 74 14.12 -7.90 18.34
CA GLY A 74 14.14 -7.71 19.79
C GLY A 74 13.01 -8.47 20.50
N PRO A 75 13.12 -8.67 21.82
CA PRO A 75 12.04 -9.27 22.61
C PRO A 75 10.78 -8.39 22.57
N VAL A 76 9.61 -9.02 22.60
CA VAL A 76 8.32 -8.32 22.74
C VAL A 76 8.35 -7.56 24.08
N MET A 77 8.19 -6.24 24.03
CA MET A 77 8.16 -5.43 25.25
C MET A 77 6.80 -5.56 25.93
N GLU A 78 6.80 -6.13 27.13
CA GLU A 78 5.63 -6.18 28.00
C GLU A 78 5.39 -4.83 28.68
N TRP A 79 4.11 -4.50 28.90
CA TRP A 79 3.74 -3.34 29.72
C TRP A 79 4.24 -3.55 31.15
N SER A 80 4.99 -2.58 31.67
CA SER A 80 5.47 -2.62 33.06
C SER A 80 4.87 -1.47 33.88
N ASP A 81 4.19 -1.78 34.98
CA ASP A 81 3.55 -0.81 35.88
C ASP A 81 4.54 0.09 36.63
N ILE A 82 5.83 -0.25 36.59
CA ILE A 82 6.93 0.44 37.28
C ILE A 82 7.36 1.75 36.59
N TYR A 83 7.06 1.92 35.30
CA TYR A 83 7.30 3.17 34.57
C TYR A 83 5.97 3.71 34.10
N LYS A 84 5.58 4.90 34.56
CA LYS A 84 4.35 5.62 34.17
C LYS A 84 4.37 5.99 32.66
N GLY A 85 4.23 4.99 31.79
CA GLY A 85 4.13 5.13 30.34
C GLY A 85 5.41 5.49 29.59
N HIS A 86 6.58 5.50 30.24
CA HIS A 86 7.85 5.84 29.58
C HIS A 86 8.91 4.78 29.86
N GLN A 87 8.87 3.67 29.12
CA GLN A 87 10.11 2.91 28.91
C GLN A 87 11.00 3.71 27.95
N ALA A 88 12.31 3.59 28.08
CA ALA A 88 13.22 4.09 27.06
C ALA A 88 12.87 3.39 25.75
N VAL A 89 12.39 4.14 24.76
CA VAL A 89 12.10 3.58 23.45
C VAL A 89 13.40 2.94 22.97
N PRO A 90 13.45 1.63 22.65
CA PRO A 90 14.64 1.08 22.03
C PRO A 90 14.96 1.94 20.82
N PHE A 91 16.24 2.32 20.65
CA PHE A 91 16.68 3.22 19.59
C PHE A 91 16.33 2.59 18.23
N ILE A 92 15.14 2.91 17.71
CA ILE A 92 14.68 2.44 16.41
C ILE A 92 15.36 3.31 15.37
N ASN A 93 16.20 2.69 14.55
CA ASN A 93 16.74 3.38 13.39
C ASN A 93 15.63 3.63 12.35
N PHE A 94 15.81 4.66 11.52
CA PHE A 94 14.84 5.04 10.50
C PHE A 94 14.54 3.91 9.49
N ASN A 95 15.47 2.98 9.26
CA ASN A 95 15.25 1.83 8.40
C ASN A 95 14.24 0.85 8.99
N SER A 96 14.28 0.60 10.29
CA SER A 96 13.34 -0.27 10.99
C SER A 96 11.96 0.39 11.05
N LEU A 97 11.93 1.71 11.30
CA LEU A 97 10.69 2.49 11.23
C LEU A 97 10.06 2.43 9.84
N ALA A 98 10.85 2.59 8.77
CA ALA A 98 10.37 2.48 7.40
C ALA A 98 9.76 1.10 7.11
N ARG A 99 10.39 0.01 7.55
CA ARG A 99 9.88 -1.36 7.38
C ARG A 99 8.58 -1.61 8.17
N ILE A 100 8.48 -1.09 9.39
CA ILE A 100 7.23 -1.15 10.18
C ILE A 100 6.12 -0.37 9.46
N VAL A 101 6.42 0.83 9.00
CA VAL A 101 5.47 1.67 8.27
C VAL A 101 5.06 1.01 6.95
N ASP A 102 5.98 0.40 6.22
CA ASP A 102 5.68 -0.37 5.01
C ASP A 102 4.78 -1.57 5.32
N LYS A 103 5.01 -2.30 6.42
CA LYS A 103 4.15 -3.41 6.86
C LYS A 103 2.69 -2.98 7.06
N PHE A 104 2.46 -1.74 7.52
CA PHE A 104 1.12 -1.18 7.70
C PHE A 104 0.59 -0.39 6.49
N ARG A 105 1.44 -0.07 5.51
CA ARG A 105 1.06 0.62 4.26
C ARG A 105 0.80 -0.34 3.10
N THR A 106 1.47 -1.47 3.06
CA THR A 106 1.16 -2.53 2.10
C THR A 106 -0.14 -3.19 2.56
N SER A 107 -1.15 -3.13 1.70
CA SER A 107 -2.39 -3.89 1.84
C SER A 107 -2.09 -5.29 2.36
N GLN A 108 -2.88 -5.78 3.32
CA GLN A 108 -2.84 -7.17 3.79
C GLN A 108 -2.64 -8.11 2.59
N PRO A 109 -1.80 -9.16 2.70
CA PRO A 109 -1.55 -10.06 1.59
C PRO A 109 -2.88 -10.48 0.99
N ALA A 110 -2.97 -10.41 -0.35
CA ALA A 110 -4.22 -10.63 -1.08
C ALA A 110 -4.94 -11.87 -0.51
N PRO A 111 -6.26 -11.79 -0.27
CA PRO A 111 -7.00 -12.88 0.34
C PRO A 111 -6.74 -14.18 -0.43
N VAL A 112 -6.11 -15.15 0.24
CA VAL A 112 -5.85 -16.48 -0.32
C VAL A 112 -7.17 -17.24 -0.29
N VAL A 113 -7.95 -17.10 -1.37
CA VAL A 113 -9.20 -17.84 -1.54
C VAL A 113 -8.87 -19.23 -2.08
N PRO A 114 -9.16 -20.31 -1.33
CA PRO A 114 -8.87 -21.68 -1.74
C PRO A 114 -9.61 -22.01 -3.05
N THR A 115 -9.11 -22.98 -3.80
CA THR A 115 -9.81 -23.55 -4.95
C THR A 115 -11.07 -24.29 -4.49
N PHE A 116 -12.00 -24.55 -5.42
CA PHE A 116 -13.24 -25.27 -5.10
C PHE A 116 -12.98 -26.66 -4.48
N ASP A 117 -11.97 -27.39 -4.97
CA ASP A 117 -11.63 -28.71 -4.44
C ASP A 117 -11.01 -28.63 -3.03
N GLU A 118 -10.12 -27.67 -2.77
CA GLU A 118 -9.59 -27.40 -1.42
C GLU A 118 -10.71 -26.97 -0.44
N TRP A 119 -11.66 -26.16 -0.91
CA TRP A 119 -12.81 -25.74 -0.10
C TRP A 119 -13.71 -26.93 0.28
N LEU A 120 -13.89 -27.90 -0.63
CA LEU A 120 -14.61 -29.14 -0.33
C LEU A 120 -13.88 -30.00 0.70
N GLU A 121 -12.56 -30.10 0.60
CA GLU A 121 -11.71 -30.83 1.56
C GLU A 121 -11.79 -30.21 2.96
N ILE A 122 -11.66 -28.88 3.06
CA ILE A 122 -11.77 -28.13 4.32
C ILE A 122 -13.12 -28.33 4.99
N ARG A 123 -14.21 -28.37 4.21
CA ARG A 123 -15.59 -28.46 4.72
C ARG A 123 -16.08 -29.91 4.87
N GLY A 124 -15.29 -30.89 4.46
CA GLY A 124 -15.68 -32.31 4.47
C GLY A 124 -16.88 -32.62 3.57
N ASN A 125 -17.15 -31.78 2.57
CA ASN A 125 -18.34 -31.90 1.73
C ASN A 125 -18.07 -32.77 0.50
N LYS A 126 -18.99 -33.69 0.19
CA LYS A 126 -18.91 -34.58 -0.98
C LYS A 126 -20.21 -34.57 -1.80
N PRO A 127 -20.48 -33.49 -2.56
CA PRO A 127 -21.65 -33.42 -3.42
C PRO A 127 -21.61 -34.46 -4.56
N LEU A 128 -22.78 -34.89 -5.01
CA LEU A 128 -22.96 -35.75 -6.18
C LEU A 128 -22.50 -35.04 -7.46
N GLY A 129 -22.03 -35.78 -8.47
CA GLY A 129 -21.30 -35.26 -9.64
C GLY A 129 -21.93 -34.01 -10.30
N TRP A 130 -23.20 -34.08 -10.70
CA TRP A 130 -23.87 -32.94 -11.35
C TRP A 130 -24.06 -31.73 -10.41
N VAL A 131 -24.20 -31.95 -9.10
CA VAL A 131 -24.26 -30.88 -8.08
C VAL A 131 -22.88 -30.25 -7.88
N LYS A 132 -21.81 -31.06 -7.96
CA LYS A 132 -20.43 -30.60 -7.83
C LYS A 132 -20.08 -29.61 -8.94
N ASP A 133 -20.49 -29.89 -10.18
CA ASP A 133 -20.18 -29.04 -11.33
C ASP A 133 -20.92 -27.68 -11.26
N ALA A 134 -22.21 -27.69 -10.90
CA ALA A 134 -22.99 -26.46 -10.72
C ALA A 134 -22.45 -25.58 -9.56
N MET A 135 -21.98 -26.21 -8.48
CA MET A 135 -21.37 -25.47 -7.36
C MET A 135 -19.99 -24.91 -7.73
N ARG A 136 -19.21 -25.61 -8.57
CA ARG A 136 -17.89 -25.16 -9.01
C ARG A 136 -17.97 -23.84 -9.77
N GLU A 137 -18.91 -23.71 -10.71
CA GLU A 137 -19.06 -22.49 -11.52
C GLU A 137 -19.36 -21.26 -10.66
N SER A 138 -20.29 -21.39 -9.70
CA SER A 138 -20.63 -20.28 -8.79
C SER A 138 -19.47 -19.93 -7.84
N TYR A 139 -18.73 -20.94 -7.37
CA TYR A 139 -17.58 -20.76 -6.50
C TYR A 139 -16.40 -20.09 -7.22
N ASP A 140 -16.07 -20.55 -8.42
CA ASP A 140 -14.96 -20.00 -9.21
C ASP A 140 -15.24 -18.56 -9.65
N ALA A 141 -16.50 -18.21 -9.95
CA ALA A 141 -16.90 -16.83 -10.21
C ALA A 141 -16.70 -15.93 -8.97
N CYS A 142 -17.13 -16.38 -7.79
CA CYS A 142 -16.95 -15.66 -6.53
C CYS A 142 -15.46 -15.51 -6.17
N ARG A 143 -14.69 -16.59 -6.33
CA ARG A 143 -13.24 -16.61 -6.12
C ARG A 143 -12.51 -15.66 -7.07
N ALA A 144 -12.88 -15.62 -8.35
CA ALA A 144 -12.30 -14.70 -9.32
C ALA A 144 -12.58 -13.23 -8.94
N SER A 145 -13.79 -12.92 -8.48
CA SER A 145 -14.13 -11.59 -7.97
C SER A 145 -13.31 -11.22 -6.73
N MET A 146 -13.15 -12.15 -5.78
CA MET A 146 -12.34 -11.92 -4.57
C MET A 146 -10.84 -11.72 -4.87
N LEU A 147 -10.30 -12.44 -5.87
CA LEU A 147 -8.91 -12.28 -6.32
C LEU A 147 -8.67 -10.98 -7.11
N GLN A 148 -9.69 -10.47 -7.83
CA GLN A 148 -9.60 -9.16 -8.49
C GLN A 148 -9.55 -7.99 -7.51
N THR A 149 -10.27 -8.06 -6.38
CA THR A 149 -10.21 -7.03 -5.33
C THR A 149 -8.86 -6.92 -4.63
N GLY A 150 -8.03 -7.98 -4.64
CA GLY A 150 -6.67 -7.97 -4.10
C GLY A 150 -5.57 -7.53 -5.07
N ASN A 151 -5.90 -7.45 -6.37
CA ASN A 151 -4.99 -7.06 -7.46
C ASN A 151 -5.49 -5.78 -8.16
N SER A 152 -5.83 -4.77 -7.37
CA SER A 152 -5.78 -3.41 -7.91
C SER A 152 -4.34 -3.17 -8.37
N PRO A 153 -4.07 -2.68 -9.60
CA PRO A 153 -2.71 -2.40 -10.00
C PRO A 153 -2.19 -1.31 -9.07
N VAL A 154 -1.43 -1.70 -8.05
CA VAL A 154 -0.36 -0.87 -7.55
C VAL A 154 0.48 -0.65 -8.78
N THR A 155 0.31 0.50 -9.43
CA THR A 155 1.28 0.95 -10.43
C THR A 155 2.65 0.69 -9.83
N PRO A 156 3.56 -0.07 -10.47
CA PRO A 156 4.86 -0.32 -9.87
C PRO A 156 5.55 1.05 -9.82
N VAL A 157 5.42 1.72 -8.68
CA VAL A 157 6.01 3.02 -8.45
C VAL A 157 7.49 2.72 -8.35
N CYS A 158 8.22 3.03 -9.41
CA CYS A 158 9.64 2.83 -9.47
C CYS A 158 10.32 3.42 -8.21
N TRP A 159 11.27 2.70 -7.63
CA TRP A 159 11.91 3.11 -6.38
C TRP A 159 12.89 4.30 -6.53
N CYS A 160 13.33 4.62 -7.76
CA CYS A 160 14.46 5.53 -8.03
C CYS A 160 14.09 6.99 -7.87
N SER A 161 15.08 7.84 -7.59
CA SER A 161 14.83 9.28 -7.50
C SER A 161 14.45 9.89 -8.85
N THR A 162 14.92 9.34 -9.97
CA THR A 162 14.56 9.84 -11.32
C THR A 162 13.07 9.65 -11.61
N CYS A 163 12.53 8.46 -11.38
CA CYS A 163 11.14 8.14 -11.69
C CYS A 163 10.17 8.59 -10.60
N ARG A 164 10.64 8.73 -9.36
CA ARG A 164 9.85 9.25 -8.24
C ARG A 164 10.66 10.28 -7.44
N PRO A 165 10.75 11.54 -7.89
CA PRO A 165 11.51 12.56 -7.19
C PRO A 165 11.08 12.72 -5.72
N VAL A 166 12.05 12.89 -4.82
CA VAL A 166 11.78 13.25 -3.42
C VAL A 166 11.25 14.68 -3.41
N THR A 167 10.10 14.90 -2.77
CA THR A 167 9.48 16.23 -2.63
C THR A 167 9.44 16.61 -1.14
N MET A 168 9.13 17.87 -0.83
CA MET A 168 8.98 18.28 0.58
C MET A 168 7.88 17.50 1.33
N ASN A 169 6.86 17.01 0.63
CA ASN A 169 5.80 16.17 1.20
C ASN A 169 6.13 14.67 1.14
N ASP A 170 7.18 14.28 0.41
CA ASP A 170 7.62 12.90 0.19
C ASP A 170 9.10 12.79 0.56
N MET A 171 9.39 12.87 1.86
CA MET A 171 10.74 12.83 2.47
C MET A 171 11.36 11.41 2.50
N ARG A 172 11.04 10.58 1.51
CA ARG A 172 11.47 9.19 1.44
C ARG A 172 12.99 9.07 1.31
N PHE A 173 13.56 8.04 1.92
CA PHE A 173 14.97 7.71 1.76
C PHE A 173 15.16 6.84 0.51
N VAL A 174 15.84 7.38 -0.51
CA VAL A 174 16.08 6.66 -1.77
C VAL A 174 17.34 5.82 -1.65
N VAL A 175 17.19 4.50 -1.72
CA VAL A 175 18.29 3.54 -1.61
C VAL A 175 18.27 2.55 -2.76
N CYS A 176 19.44 2.04 -3.14
CA CYS A 176 19.55 0.99 -4.12
C CYS A 176 18.97 -0.31 -3.54
N PRO A 177 18.05 -1.01 -4.24
CA PRO A 177 17.49 -2.27 -3.74
C PRO A 177 18.52 -3.41 -3.68
N GLU A 178 19.62 -3.31 -4.44
CA GLU A 178 20.63 -4.37 -4.50
C GLU A 178 21.69 -4.25 -3.39
N CYS A 179 22.11 -3.02 -3.02
CA CYS A 179 23.18 -2.82 -2.04
C CYS A 179 22.79 -1.98 -0.82
N GLY A 180 21.59 -1.40 -0.78
CA GLY A 180 21.11 -0.56 0.32
C GLY A 180 21.78 0.82 0.44
N ASN A 181 22.78 1.13 -0.39
CA ASN A 181 23.50 2.40 -0.33
C ASN A 181 22.72 3.53 -1.03
N LYS A 182 22.54 4.65 -0.32
CA LYS A 182 21.86 5.85 -0.85
C LYS A 182 22.66 6.58 -1.92
N ARG A 183 23.99 6.47 -1.90
CA ARG A 183 24.88 7.12 -2.88
C ARG A 183 25.16 6.25 -4.10
N CYS A 184 24.62 5.04 -4.14
CA CYS A 184 24.74 4.16 -5.30
C CYS A 184 24.03 4.80 -6.52
N PRO A 185 24.65 4.86 -7.72
CA PRO A 185 24.03 5.38 -8.93
C PRO A 185 22.70 4.71 -9.28
N ARG A 186 22.59 3.41 -8.97
CA ARG A 186 21.34 2.68 -9.08
C ARG A 186 20.26 3.31 -8.20
N ALA A 187 20.51 3.74 -6.96
CA ALA A 187 19.49 4.44 -6.17
C ALA A 187 18.93 5.69 -6.89
N SER A 188 19.75 6.35 -7.71
CA SER A 188 19.34 7.52 -8.48
C SER A 188 18.46 7.16 -9.68
N ASP A 189 18.82 6.13 -10.45
CA ASP A 189 18.11 5.67 -11.65
C ASP A 189 18.12 4.13 -11.78
N HIS A 190 16.96 3.52 -12.10
CA HIS A 190 16.83 2.07 -12.23
C HIS A 190 17.60 1.46 -13.39
N ASN A 191 18.02 2.28 -14.34
CA ASN A 191 18.86 1.85 -15.45
C ASN A 191 20.35 1.81 -15.10
N ASN A 192 20.77 2.46 -14.00
CA ASN A 192 22.17 2.48 -13.60
C ASN A 192 22.59 1.15 -12.96
N ALA A 193 23.84 0.75 -13.21
CA ALA A 193 24.44 -0.40 -12.54
C ALA A 193 24.64 -0.14 -11.04
N CYS A 194 24.51 -1.20 -10.24
CA CYS A 194 24.88 -1.15 -8.83
C CYS A 194 26.41 -1.18 -8.69
N THR A 195 26.96 -0.24 -7.93
CA THR A 195 28.40 -0.16 -7.65
C THR A 195 28.78 -0.82 -6.32
N GLY A 196 27.79 -1.17 -5.48
CA GLY A 196 28.02 -1.66 -4.12
C GLY A 196 28.61 -0.63 -3.15
N SER A 197 28.83 0.63 -3.55
CA SER A 197 29.50 1.66 -2.73
C SER A 197 28.56 2.74 -2.20
N ASN A 198 28.91 3.32 -1.04
CA ASN A 198 28.26 4.50 -0.45
C ASN A 198 29.15 5.75 -0.51
N ASP A 199 30.23 5.73 -1.30
CA ASP A 199 31.18 6.85 -1.42
C ASP A 199 30.54 8.05 -2.14
N PRO A 200 30.89 9.29 -1.76
CA PRO A 200 30.43 10.49 -2.46
C PRO A 200 31.06 10.61 -3.85
N GLY A 201 30.35 11.26 -4.79
CA GLY A 201 30.91 11.59 -6.10
C GLY A 201 30.95 10.45 -7.11
N GLN A 202 30.24 9.35 -6.86
CA GLN A 202 30.07 8.28 -7.83
C GLN A 202 29.35 8.82 -9.09
N VAL A 203 29.83 8.43 -10.27
CA VAL A 203 29.25 8.84 -11.56
C VAL A 203 27.77 8.43 -11.61
N SER A 204 26.89 9.34 -12.02
CA SER A 204 25.43 9.15 -12.09
C SER A 204 24.72 8.95 -10.74
N SER A 205 25.41 9.20 -9.62
CA SER A 205 24.78 9.35 -8.31
C SER A 205 24.22 10.77 -8.13
N ALA A 206 23.08 10.90 -7.47
CA ALA A 206 22.53 12.17 -7.02
C ALA A 206 23.42 12.87 -5.95
N TYR A 207 24.41 12.18 -5.39
CA TYR A 207 25.31 12.72 -4.36
C TYR A 207 26.68 13.07 -4.97
N PRO A 208 26.99 14.36 -5.18
CA PRO A 208 28.26 14.80 -5.75
C PRO A 208 29.44 14.55 -4.80
N ALA A 209 30.65 14.71 -5.33
CA ALA A 209 31.88 14.69 -4.54
C ALA A 209 31.86 15.85 -3.53
N ALA A 210 32.52 15.68 -2.39
CA ALA A 210 32.70 16.77 -1.45
C ALA A 210 33.48 17.92 -2.14
N PRO A 211 33.12 19.19 -1.91
CA PRO A 211 33.92 20.31 -2.39
C PRO A 211 35.33 20.21 -1.79
N GLN A 212 36.36 20.36 -2.61
CA GLN A 212 37.73 20.50 -2.11
C GLN A 212 37.79 21.79 -1.30
N GLN A 213 38.09 21.68 -0.01
CA GLN A 213 38.42 22.86 0.79
C GLN A 213 39.74 23.40 0.23
N GLU A 214 39.72 24.63 -0.30
CA GLU A 214 40.94 25.35 -0.61
C GLU A 214 41.71 25.55 0.70
N VAL A 215 42.80 24.80 0.84
CA VAL A 215 43.78 25.00 1.90
C VAL A 215 44.49 26.30 1.56
N ASN A 216 44.12 27.37 2.25
CA ASN A 216 44.79 28.67 2.20
C ASN A 216 45.89 28.69 3.27
#